data_AF-A0A534N5S3-F1
#
_entry.id   AF-A0A534N5S3-F1
#
_cell.length_a   1.000
_cell.length_b   1.000
_cell.length_c   1.000
_cell.angle_alpha   90.00
_cell.angle_beta   90.00
_cell.angle_gamma   90.00
#
_symmetry.space_group_name_H-M   'P 1'
#
loop_
_entity.id
_entity.type
_entity.pdbx_description
1 polymer ?
#
loop_
_entity_poly.entity_id
_entity_poly.type
_entity_poly.pdbx_seq_one_letter_code
_entity_poly.pdbx_strand_id
1 'polypeptide(L)'
;MIRETFVHIDGVGYRTEERLWRSGIHTWDDFSSTRRPPRIGPRLAKRMEDEIERSQQALRSGRHRYFARKLPSRDQWRAFEAFRSHIL
;
A
#
# COMPACT_ATOMS: atom_id res chain seq x y z
N MET A 1 0.08 -8.91 -3.52
CA MET A 1 0.18 -8.94 -2.04
C MET A 1 -0.05 -7.56 -1.43
N ILE A 2 -0.35 -7.48 -0.12
CA ILE A 2 -0.68 -6.19 0.54
C ILE A 2 0.47 -5.17 0.48
N ARG A 3 1.72 -5.64 0.56
CA ARG A 3 2.93 -4.79 0.45
C ARG A 3 3.21 -4.27 -0.96
N GLU A 4 2.52 -4.81 -1.96
CA GLU A 4 2.71 -4.50 -3.38
C GLU A 4 1.58 -3.60 -3.93
N THR A 5 0.73 -3.08 -3.05
CA THR A 5 -0.42 -2.27 -3.44
C THR A 5 -0.46 -0.95 -2.70
N PHE A 6 -0.93 0.06 -3.41
CA PHE A 6 -1.02 1.44 -2.93
C PHE A 6 -2.47 1.95 -2.95
N VAL A 7 -3.44 1.21 -3.50
CA VAL A 7 -4.84 1.67 -3.61
C VAL A 7 -5.58 1.83 -2.27
N HIS A 8 -4.99 1.35 -1.18
CA HIS A 8 -5.51 1.57 0.19
C HIS A 8 -5.17 2.98 0.72
N ILE A 9 -4.37 3.75 -0.02
CA ILE A 9 -3.93 5.09 0.34
C ILE A 9 -4.87 6.12 -0.28
N ASP A 10 -5.39 7.04 0.52
CA ASP A 10 -6.28 8.11 0.04
C ASP A 10 -5.60 8.97 -1.04
N GLY A 11 -6.28 9.13 -2.19
CA GLY A 11 -5.75 9.83 -3.37
C GLY A 11 -4.91 8.94 -4.31
N VAL A 12 -4.74 7.65 -4.01
CA VAL A 12 -4.09 6.68 -4.90
C VAL A 12 -5.15 5.76 -5.52
N GLY A 13 -5.46 5.98 -6.80
CA GLY A 13 -6.25 5.05 -7.59
C GLY A 13 -5.38 4.09 -8.42
N TYR A 14 -6.02 3.13 -9.10
CA TYR A 14 -5.33 2.13 -9.94
C TYR A 14 -4.40 2.73 -11.00
N ARG A 15 -4.73 3.88 -11.58
CA ARG A 15 -3.85 4.56 -12.55
C ARG A 15 -2.55 5.08 -11.90
N THR A 16 -2.62 5.50 -10.65
CA THR A 16 -1.44 5.94 -9.90
C THR A 16 -0.60 4.73 -9.49
N GLU A 17 -1.24 3.66 -9.02
CA GLU A 17 -0.57 2.38 -8.72
C GLU A 17 0.11 1.79 -9.96
N GLU A 18 -0.58 1.68 -11.08
CA GLU A 18 -0.01 1.18 -12.34
C GLU A 18 1.20 2.02 -12.79
N ARG A 19 1.17 3.34 -12.56
CA ARG A 19 2.28 4.22 -12.88
C ARG A 19 3.50 3.95 -11.99
N LEU A 20 3.30 3.74 -10.69
CA LEU A 20 4.36 3.35 -9.77
C LEU A 20 5.00 2.06 -10.27
N TRP A 21 4.19 1.07 -10.62
CA TRP A 21 4.69 -0.21 -11.11
C TRP A 21 5.48 -0.09 -12.41
N ARG A 22 4.99 0.70 -13.38
CA ARG A 22 5.71 0.98 -14.62
C ARG A 22 7.02 1.74 -14.40
N SER A 23 7.16 2.43 -13.27
CA SER A 23 8.40 3.08 -12.87
C SER A 23 9.35 2.23 -12.03
N GLY A 24 9.03 0.95 -11.82
CA GLY A 24 9.84 0.03 -11.01
C GLY A 24 9.60 0.10 -9.51
N ILE A 25 8.55 0.80 -9.07
CA ILE A 25 8.15 0.89 -7.66
C ILE A 25 7.03 -0.14 -7.44
N HIS A 26 7.39 -1.38 -7.09
CA HIS A 26 6.43 -2.48 -6.93
C HIS A 26 5.95 -2.64 -5.50
N THR A 27 6.82 -2.32 -4.54
CA THR A 27 6.59 -2.53 -3.11
C THR A 27 6.64 -1.21 -2.32
N TRP A 28 6.13 -1.25 -1.09
CA TRP A 28 6.29 -0.16 -0.13
C TRP A 28 7.77 0.19 0.10
N ASP A 29 8.66 -0.80 0.12
CA ASP A 29 10.09 -0.59 0.34
C ASP A 29 10.76 0.10 -0.87
N ASP A 30 10.34 -0.23 -2.10
CA ASP A 30 10.77 0.48 -3.31
C ASP A 30 10.36 1.96 -3.25
N PHE A 31 9.14 2.22 -2.76
CA PHE A 31 8.64 3.59 -2.62
C PHE A 31 9.44 4.38 -1.60
N SER A 32 9.69 3.80 -0.41
CA SER A 32 10.50 4.42 0.64
C SER A 32 11.97 4.63 0.24
N SER A 33 12.50 3.78 -0.63
CA SER A 33 13.88 3.91 -1.16
C SER A 33 14.01 4.95 -2.27
N THR A 34 12.89 5.41 -2.84
CA THR A 34 12.88 6.32 -3.98
C THR A 34 12.88 7.79 -3.52
N ARG A 35 13.94 8.54 -3.83
CA ARG A 35 14.03 9.98 -3.49
C ARG A 35 12.97 10.86 -4.15
N ARG A 36 12.49 10.49 -5.35
CA ARG A 36 11.49 11.25 -6.12
C ARG A 36 10.58 10.31 -6.93
N PRO A 37 9.40 9.95 -6.41
CA PRO A 37 8.45 9.11 -7.16
C PRO A 37 7.97 9.85 -8.42
N PRO A 38 7.98 9.22 -9.61
CA PRO A 38 7.69 9.92 -10.85
C PRO A 38 6.21 10.33 -10.94
N ARG A 39 5.98 11.59 -11.30
CA ARG A 39 4.64 12.18 -11.52
C ARG A 39 3.70 12.05 -10.30
N ILE A 40 4.26 12.05 -9.10
CA ILE A 40 3.53 12.17 -7.84
C ILE A 40 3.89 13.52 -7.22
N GLY A 41 2.88 14.35 -6.96
CA GLY A 41 3.08 15.63 -6.31
C GLY A 41 3.53 15.47 -4.85
N PRO A 42 4.25 16.45 -4.28
CA PRO A 42 4.85 16.33 -2.94
C PRO A 42 3.83 16.05 -1.83
N ARG A 43 2.62 16.61 -1.93
CA ARG A 43 1.54 16.35 -0.96
C ARG A 43 1.07 14.90 -0.98
N LEU A 44 0.91 14.32 -2.16
CA LEU A 44 0.52 12.91 -2.30
C LEU A 44 1.66 11.99 -1.89
N ALA A 45 2.91 12.32 -2.25
CA ALA A 45 4.08 11.57 -1.85
C ALA A 45 4.20 11.50 -0.32
N LYS A 46 4.03 12.63 0.38
CA LYS A 46 4.06 12.66 1.85
C LYS A 46 2.96 11.81 2.48
N ARG A 47 1.74 11.92 1.95
CA ARG A 47 0.62 11.09 2.41
C ARG A 47 0.88 9.60 2.20
N MET A 48 1.45 9.23 1.06
CA MET A 48 1.82 7.85 0.78
C MET A 48 2.87 7.34 1.76
N GLU A 49 3.91 8.12 2.03
CA GLU A 49 4.93 7.80 3.03
C GLU A 49 4.32 7.56 4.41
N ASP A 50 3.51 8.50 4.90
CA ASP A 50 2.88 8.40 6.23
C ASP A 50 1.91 7.19 6.31
N GLU A 51 1.20 6.90 5.22
CA GLU A 51 0.27 5.78 5.16
C GLU A 51 0.99 4.44 5.06
N ILE A 52 2.08 4.36 4.31
CA ILE A 52 2.93 3.18 4.23
C ILE A 52 3.48 2.83 5.62
N GLU A 53 3.96 3.81 6.38
CA GLU A 53 4.44 3.59 7.75
C GLU A 53 3.33 3.01 8.66
N ARG A 54 2.12 3.60 8.61
CA ARG A 54 0.96 3.09 9.36
C ARG A 54 0.56 1.69 8.92
N SER A 55 0.57 1.43 7.62
CA SER A 55 0.25 0.12 7.03
C SER A 55 1.28 -0.94 7.45
N GLN A 56 2.57 -0.61 7.46
CA GLN A 56 3.60 -1.50 7.97
C GLN A 56 3.38 -1.84 9.45
N GLN A 57 3.08 -0.86 10.30
CA GLN A 57 2.76 -1.12 11.71
C GLN A 57 1.47 -1.92 11.88
N ALA A 58 0.45 -1.67 11.05
CA ALA A 58 -0.79 -2.45 11.08
C ALA A 58 -0.55 -3.91 10.70
N LEU A 59 0.28 -4.14 9.69
CA LEU A 59 0.65 -5.46 9.22
C LEU A 59 1.47 -6.23 10.25
N ARG A 60 2.50 -5.61 10.86
CA ARG A 60 3.30 -6.22 11.94
C ARG A 60 2.45 -6.58 13.17
N SER A 61 1.45 -5.77 13.49
CA SER A 61 0.54 -6.01 14.63
C SER A 61 -0.68 -6.87 14.29
N GLY A 62 -0.75 -7.51 13.12
CA GLY A 62 -1.88 -8.40 12.78
C GLY A 62 -3.23 -7.68 12.63
N ARG A 63 -3.25 -6.36 12.42
CA ARG A 63 -4.48 -5.53 12.42
C ARG A 63 -5.25 -5.64 11.10
N HIS A 64 -5.78 -6.82 10.77
CA HIS A 64 -6.54 -7.08 9.53
C HIS A 64 -7.69 -6.08 9.27
N ARG A 65 -8.43 -5.66 10.32
CA ARG A 65 -9.52 -4.67 10.22
C ARG A 65 -9.06 -3.31 9.67
N TYR A 66 -7.78 -2.97 9.84
CA TYR A 66 -7.19 -1.77 9.25
C TYR A 66 -7.30 -1.78 7.73
N PHE A 67 -6.91 -2.90 7.12
CA PHE A 67 -6.91 -3.08 5.67
C PHE A 67 -8.32 -3.29 5.13
N ALA A 68 -9.18 -4.02 5.86
CA ALA A 68 -10.58 -4.21 5.47
C ALA A 68 -11.35 -2.88 5.34
N ARG A 69 -10.98 -1.85 6.12
CA ARG A 69 -11.59 -0.51 6.07
C ARG A 69 -11.02 0.39 4.98
N LYS A 70 -9.80 0.13 4.50
CA LYS A 70 -9.07 1.00 3.57
C LYS A 70 -9.05 0.47 2.14
N LEU A 71 -9.10 -0.84 1.97
CA LEU A 71 -9.19 -1.46 0.66
C LEU A 71 -10.64 -1.43 0.15
N PRO A 72 -10.85 -1.15 -1.15
CA PRO A 72 -12.11 -1.45 -1.81
C PRO A 72 -12.47 -2.94 -1.64
N SER A 73 -13.76 -3.26 -1.57
CA SER A 73 -14.22 -4.65 -1.37
C SER A 73 -13.61 -5.63 -2.38
N ARG A 74 -13.46 -5.21 -3.64
CA ARG A 74 -12.85 -6.01 -4.71
C ARG A 74 -11.34 -6.23 -4.59
N ASP A 75 -10.66 -5.51 -3.71
CA ASP A 75 -9.21 -5.59 -3.49
C ASP A 75 -8.86 -6.20 -2.12
N GLN A 76 -9.86 -6.57 -1.30
CA GLN A 76 -9.62 -7.17 0.02
C GLN A 76 -8.80 -8.45 -0.05
N TRP A 77 -8.89 -9.21 -1.15
CA TRP A 77 -8.07 -10.40 -1.40
C TRP A 77 -6.56 -10.11 -1.37
N ARG A 78 -6.11 -8.88 -1.64
CA ARG A 78 -4.70 -8.49 -1.57
C ARG A 78 -4.14 -8.58 -0.14
N ALA A 79 -5.00 -8.46 0.86
CA ALA A 79 -4.65 -8.64 2.27
C ALA A 79 -4.77 -10.09 2.74
N PHE A 80 -5.45 -10.97 1.98
CA PHE A 80 -5.78 -12.32 2.42
C PHE A 80 -4.53 -13.12 2.79
N GLU A 81 -3.54 -13.19 1.89
CA GLU A 81 -2.32 -13.97 2.12
C GLU A 81 -1.53 -13.49 3.34
N ALA A 82 -1.51 -12.18 3.58
CA ALA A 82 -0.82 -11.57 4.71
C ALA A 82 -1.42 -11.94 6.08
N PHE A 83 -2.70 -12.33 6.11
CA PHE A 83 -3.42 -12.71 7.33
C PHE A 83 -3.85 -14.17 7.36
N ARG A 84 -3.58 -14.94 6.30
CA ARG A 84 -3.91 -16.37 6.19
C ARG A 84 -3.17 -17.20 7.25
N SER A 85 -1.99 -16.78 7.68
CA SER A 85 -1.11 -17.51 8.60
C SER A 85 -1.54 -17.52 10.07
N HIS A 86 -2.69 -16.94 10.43
CA HIS A 86 -3.26 -17.00 11.79
C HIS A 86 -4.44 -17.99 11.90
N ILE A 87 -4.60 -18.87 10.91
CA ILE A 87 -5.59 -19.96 10.92
C ILE A 87 -4.82 -21.29 10.96
N LEU A 88 -4.19 -21.58 12.09
CA LEU A 88 -3.93 -22.93 12.62
C LEU A 88 -3.87 -22.85 14.15
#